data_AF-A0A7V4YWY3-F1
#
_entry.id   AF-A0A7V4YWY3-F1
#
_cell.length_a   1.000
_cell.length_b   1.000
_cell.length_c   1.000
_cell.angle_alpha   90.00
_cell.angle_beta   90.00
_cell.angle_gamma   90.00
#
_symmetry.space_group_name_H-M   'P 1'
#
loop_
_entity.id
_entity.type
_entity.pdbx_description
1 polymer ?
#
loop_
_entity_poly.entity_id
_entity_poly.type
_entity_poly.pdbx_seq_one_letter_code
_entity_poly.pdbx_strand_id
1 'polypeptide(L)'
;MKSIFVFVAFLSAVLFACKNDGLSSSFMAEGEIVGGDPRNCACCGGWFLETADTTFLFDRLPDGSMIDLNNATFPIQVKFDYKADTSYCGVWLNKIILTDIELQ
;
A
#
# COMPACT_ATOMS: atom_id res chain seq x y z
N MET A 1 7.12 -15.29 -52.96
CA MET A 1 8.23 -14.66 -52.21
C MET A 1 7.94 -13.19 -51.84
N LYS A 2 6.69 -12.83 -51.49
CA LYS A 2 6.32 -11.47 -51.01
C LYS A 2 5.74 -11.48 -49.59
N SER A 3 5.32 -12.65 -49.10
CA SER A 3 4.61 -12.81 -47.83
C SER A 3 5.53 -12.92 -46.61
N ILE A 4 6.83 -13.16 -46.80
CA ILE A 4 7.80 -13.36 -45.69
C ILE A 4 8.34 -12.02 -45.17
N PHE A 5 8.44 -10.99 -46.02
CA PHE A 5 8.94 -9.68 -45.60
C PHE A 5 7.98 -8.90 -44.68
N VAL A 6 6.69 -9.23 -44.69
CA VAL A 6 5.68 -8.55 -43.85
C VAL A 6 5.74 -9.05 -42.40
N PHE A 7 6.13 -10.30 -42.16
CA PHE A 7 6.16 -10.88 -40.82
C PHE A 7 7.33 -10.35 -39.96
N VAL A 8 8.45 -9.97 -40.58
CA VAL A 8 9.63 -9.44 -39.89
C VAL A 8 9.42 -8.00 -39.42
N ALA A 9 8.60 -7.21 -40.14
CA ALA A 9 8.30 -5.83 -39.78
C ALA A 9 7.36 -5.69 -38.58
N PHE A 10 6.55 -6.71 -38.27
CA PHE A 10 5.62 -6.68 -37.13
C PHE A 10 6.28 -7.12 -35.81
N LEU A 11 7.40 -7.84 -35.89
CA LEU A 11 8.10 -8.39 -34.71
C LEU A 11 9.06 -7.38 -34.05
N SER A 12 9.49 -6.34 -34.76
CA SER A 12 10.41 -5.32 -34.24
C SER A 12 9.71 -4.19 -33.46
N ALA A 13 8.39 -4.05 -33.57
CA ALA A 13 7.62 -3.01 -32.88
C ALA A 13 7.35 -3.32 -31.39
N VAL A 14 7.60 -4.55 -30.94
CA VAL A 14 7.30 -4.99 -29.57
C VAL A 14 8.41 -4.61 -28.56
N LEU A 15 9.59 -4.21 -29.05
CA LEU A 15 10.77 -3.97 -28.19
C LEU A 15 10.90 -2.54 -27.64
N PHE A 16 10.01 -1.61 -27.99
CA PHE A 16 10.07 -0.21 -27.52
C PHE A 16 9.00 0.17 -26.49
N ALA A 17 8.24 -0.78 -25.96
CA ALA A 17 7.27 -0.54 -24.89
C ALA A 17 7.87 -0.74 -23.48
N CYS A 18 9.13 -0.34 -23.26
CA CYS A 18 9.62 -0.12 -21.89
C CYS A 18 9.31 1.32 -21.51
N LYS A 19 8.14 1.51 -20.88
CA LYS A 19 7.79 2.77 -20.24
C LYS A 19 8.69 2.91 -19.01
N ASN A 20 9.51 3.96 -19.02
CA ASN A 20 10.39 4.30 -17.92
C ASN A 20 9.50 4.95 -16.84
N ASP A 21 8.98 4.15 -15.91
CA ASP A 21 8.28 4.70 -14.76
C ASP A 21 9.34 5.31 -13.85
N GLY A 22 9.41 6.64 -13.93
CA GLY A 22 10.43 7.46 -13.29
C GLY A 22 10.52 7.14 -11.80
N LEU A 23 11.75 7.16 -11.31
CA LEU A 23 12.20 7.31 -9.92
C LEU A 23 11.07 7.68 -8.94
N SER A 24 10.24 6.71 -8.58
CA SER A 24 9.29 6.80 -7.47
C SER A 24 9.93 6.00 -6.36
N SER A 25 10.05 6.57 -5.16
CA SER A 25 10.07 5.76 -3.95
C SER A 25 8.84 4.86 -4.04
N SER A 26 9.04 3.59 -4.41
CA SER A 26 7.93 2.70 -4.73
C SER A 26 7.38 2.17 -3.41
N PHE A 27 6.40 2.86 -2.85
CA PHE A 27 5.60 2.32 -1.76
C PHE A 27 5.01 0.97 -2.17
N MET A 28 5.01 0.03 -1.24
CA MET A 28 4.52 -1.33 -1.45
C MET A 28 3.00 -1.39 -1.61
N ALA A 29 2.27 -0.42 -1.05
CA ALA A 29 0.82 -0.38 -1.11
C ALA A 29 0.23 1.05 -1.05
N GLU A 30 -1.01 1.16 -1.53
CA GLU A 30 -1.86 2.34 -1.41
C GLU A 30 -3.15 1.97 -0.67
N GLY A 31 -3.73 2.92 0.06
CA GLY A 31 -4.95 2.67 0.83
C GLY A 31 -5.46 3.92 1.54
N GLU A 32 -6.40 3.73 2.44
CA GLU A 32 -6.99 4.80 3.24
C GLU A 32 -7.07 4.42 4.72
N ILE A 33 -6.65 5.35 5.59
CA ILE A 33 -6.92 5.24 7.02
C ILE A 33 -8.37 5.69 7.21
N VAL A 34 -9.23 4.81 7.72
CA VAL A 34 -10.68 5.08 7.83
C VAL A 34 -11.12 5.47 9.24
N GLY A 35 -10.30 5.18 10.25
CA GLY A 35 -10.57 5.57 11.64
C GLY A 35 -9.98 4.61 12.66
N GLY A 36 -10.22 4.92 13.94
CA GLY A 36 -9.76 4.10 15.07
C GLY A 36 -10.61 2.84 15.25
N ASP A 37 -9.99 1.77 15.76
CA ASP A 37 -10.71 0.54 16.13
C ASP A 37 -11.46 0.71 17.47
N PRO A 38 -12.81 0.71 17.47
CA PRO A 38 -13.60 0.93 18.68
C PRO A 38 -13.77 -0.34 19.53
N ARG A 39 -13.26 -1.49 19.08
CA ARG A 39 -13.46 -2.78 19.75
C ARG A 39 -12.67 -2.80 21.06
N ASN A 40 -13.34 -3.15 22.16
CA ASN A 40 -12.72 -3.28 23.47
C ASN A 40 -12.29 -4.73 23.73
N CYS A 41 -11.13 -5.12 23.22
CA CYS A 41 -10.56 -6.45 23.42
C CYS A 41 -9.02 -6.38 23.59
N ALA A 42 -8.43 -7.42 24.19
CA ALA A 42 -7.00 -7.42 24.56
C ALA A 42 -6.01 -7.26 23.39
N CYS A 43 -6.42 -7.59 22.17
CA CYS A 43 -5.63 -7.47 20.95
C CYS A 43 -6.17 -6.42 19.96
N CYS A 44 -7.30 -5.78 20.31
CA CYS A 44 -7.99 -4.79 19.50
C CYS A 44 -7.46 -3.38 19.84
N GLY A 45 -7.88 -2.40 19.04
CA GLY A 45 -7.45 -1.01 19.16
C GLY A 45 -6.55 -0.61 17.99
N GLY A 46 -5.98 0.59 18.08
CA GLY A 46 -5.24 1.17 16.96
C GLY A 46 -6.18 1.71 15.88
N TRP A 47 -5.82 1.49 14.63
CA TRP A 47 -6.43 2.14 13.48
C TRP A 47 -6.65 1.15 12.34
N PHE A 48 -7.72 1.37 11.58
CA PHE A 48 -8.01 0.62 10.36
C PHE A 48 -7.38 1.31 9.16
N LEU A 49 -6.70 0.51 8.35
CA LEU A 49 -6.20 0.90 7.05
C LEU A 49 -6.83 -0.02 6.00
N GLU A 50 -7.65 0.53 5.12
CA GLU A 50 -8.34 -0.20 4.06
C GLU A 50 -7.57 -0.06 2.75
N THR A 51 -7.41 -1.17 2.05
CA THR A 51 -6.90 -1.22 0.68
C THR A 51 -7.97 -1.81 -0.23
N ALA A 52 -7.69 -1.88 -1.53
CA ALA A 52 -8.60 -2.52 -2.48
C ALA A 52 -8.87 -4.00 -2.14
N ASP A 53 -7.92 -4.68 -1.51
CA ASP A 53 -7.97 -6.13 -1.30
C ASP A 53 -8.31 -6.53 0.14
N THR A 54 -7.98 -5.70 1.13
CA THR A 54 -8.08 -6.08 2.54
C THR A 54 -8.12 -4.89 3.50
N THR A 55 -8.42 -5.17 4.77
CA THR A 55 -8.31 -4.22 5.87
C THR A 55 -7.21 -4.67 6.81
N PHE A 56 -6.24 -3.80 7.03
CA PHE A 56 -5.19 -3.97 8.02
C PHE A 56 -5.52 -3.26 9.33
N LEU A 57 -4.97 -3.78 10.42
CA LEU A 57 -4.82 -3.03 11.66
C LEU A 57 -3.40 -2.55 11.85
N PHE A 58 -3.23 -1.36 12.42
CA PHE A 58 -1.94 -0.89 12.89
C PHE A 58 -2.11 -0.09 14.20
N ASP A 59 -1.12 -0.15 15.08
CA ASP A 59 -1.20 0.54 16.38
C ASP A 59 -0.73 1.99 16.32
N ARG A 60 0.30 2.24 15.52
CA ARG A 60 1.00 3.52 15.47
C ARG A 60 1.53 3.81 14.08
N LEU A 61 1.61 5.10 13.78
CA LEU A 61 2.34 5.60 12.61
C LEU A 61 3.86 5.42 12.82
N PRO A 62 4.63 5.33 11.72
CA PRO A 62 6.09 5.32 11.81
C PRO A 62 6.61 6.67 12.35
N ASP A 63 7.78 6.63 12.97
CA ASP A 63 8.41 7.83 13.52
C ASP A 63 8.65 8.88 12.42
N GLY A 64 8.30 10.13 12.69
CA GLY A 64 8.44 11.24 11.72
C GLY A 64 7.24 11.44 10.80
N SER A 65 6.18 10.63 10.88
CA SER A 65 4.93 10.90 10.17
C SER A 65 4.31 12.24 10.58
N MET A 66 3.84 13.00 9.60
CA MET A 66 3.17 14.30 9.79
C MET A 66 1.67 14.17 10.03
N ILE A 67 1.12 12.95 10.03
CA ILE A 67 -0.32 12.70 10.14
C ILE A 67 -0.73 12.73 11.63
N ASP A 68 -1.63 13.65 11.99
CA ASP A 68 -2.26 13.68 13.30
C ASP A 68 -3.62 12.98 13.29
N LEU A 69 -3.62 11.69 13.61
CA LEU A 69 -4.81 10.84 13.58
C LEU A 69 -5.93 11.29 14.55
N ASN A 70 -5.61 12.06 15.60
CA ASN A 70 -6.62 12.50 16.57
C ASN A 70 -7.42 13.71 16.08
N ASN A 71 -6.85 14.49 15.14
CA ASN A 71 -7.45 15.72 14.63
C ASN A 71 -7.71 15.69 13.11
N ALA A 72 -7.40 14.58 12.45
CA ALA A 72 -7.63 14.41 11.02
C ALA A 72 -9.12 14.25 10.68
N THR A 73 -9.47 14.57 9.44
CA THR A 73 -10.75 14.19 8.83
C THR A 73 -10.55 12.90 8.04
N PHE A 74 -11.35 11.90 8.33
CA PHE A 74 -11.29 10.59 7.67
C PHE A 74 -12.27 10.52 6.47
N PRO A 75 -11.98 9.70 5.44
CA PRO A 75 -10.79 8.87 5.29
C PRO A 75 -9.55 9.66 4.84
N ILE A 76 -8.36 9.16 5.20
CA ILE A 76 -7.07 9.76 4.82
C ILE A 76 -6.40 8.86 3.78
N GLN A 77 -6.25 9.34 2.55
CA GLN A 77 -5.58 8.62 1.47
C GLN A 77 -4.05 8.62 1.70
N VAL A 78 -3.45 7.45 1.63
CA VAL A 78 -2.03 7.24 1.96
C VAL A 78 -1.35 6.25 1.02
N LYS A 79 -0.04 6.42 0.87
CA LYS A 79 0.89 5.39 0.38
C LYS A 79 1.73 4.92 1.55
N PHE A 80 2.01 3.62 1.63
CA PHE A 80 2.67 3.07 2.81
C PHE A 80 3.50 1.83 2.50
N ASP A 81 4.52 1.64 3.33
CA ASP A 81 5.29 0.42 3.44
C ASP A 81 4.99 -0.25 4.79
N TYR A 82 4.98 -1.58 4.79
CA TYR A 82 4.65 -2.33 5.98
C TYR A 82 5.36 -3.68 6.06
N LYS A 83 5.41 -4.19 7.28
CA LYS A 83 5.73 -5.59 7.58
C LYS A 83 4.61 -6.21 8.40
N ALA A 84 4.41 -7.51 8.25
CA ALA A 84 3.47 -8.24 9.08
C ALA A 84 3.88 -8.16 10.57
N ASP A 85 2.91 -7.91 11.45
CA ASP A 85 3.12 -8.05 12.88
C ASP A 85 3.04 -9.54 13.25
N THR A 86 4.18 -10.10 13.70
CA THR A 86 4.29 -11.49 14.11
C THR A 86 4.02 -11.71 15.61
N SER A 87 3.57 -10.66 16.32
CA SER A 87 3.07 -10.79 17.68
C SER A 87 1.88 -11.75 17.75
N TYR A 88 1.57 -12.25 18.95
CA TYR A 88 0.40 -13.11 19.16
C TYR A 88 -0.87 -12.47 18.60
N CYS A 89 -1.10 -11.19 18.88
CA CYS A 89 -2.25 -10.46 18.35
C CYS A 89 -2.17 -10.26 16.83
N GLY A 90 -0.97 -10.02 16.29
CA GLY A 90 -0.81 -9.72 14.86
C GLY A 90 -1.10 -10.89 13.94
N VAL A 91 -0.74 -12.12 14.36
CA VAL A 91 -1.02 -13.35 13.59
C VAL A 91 -2.53 -13.58 13.45
N TRP A 92 -3.34 -13.21 14.44
CA TRP A 92 -4.79 -13.42 14.42
C TRP A 92 -5.59 -12.26 13.82
N LEU A 93 -5.07 -11.03 13.85
CA LEU A 93 -5.83 -9.82 13.52
C LEU A 93 -5.19 -8.99 12.39
N ASN A 94 -4.89 -9.62 11.24
CA ASN A 94 -4.33 -8.99 10.02
C ASN A 94 -3.54 -7.70 10.28
N LYS A 95 -2.60 -7.76 11.23
CA LYS A 95 -1.99 -6.58 11.83
C LYS A 95 -0.65 -6.33 11.18
N ILE A 96 -0.35 -5.08 10.96
CA ILE A 96 0.87 -4.65 10.30
C ILE A 96 1.59 -3.60 11.15
N ILE A 97 2.90 -3.54 10.94
CA ILE A 97 3.75 -2.46 11.43
C ILE A 97 4.11 -1.63 10.22
N LEU A 98 3.60 -0.39 10.19
CA LEU A 98 3.97 0.58 9.17
C LEU A 98 5.45 0.95 9.34
N THR A 99 6.20 0.89 8.24
CA THR A 99 7.61 1.28 8.20
C THR A 99 7.79 2.64 7.55
N ASP A 100 6.91 3.01 6.63
CA ASP A 100 6.86 4.33 6.01
C ASP A 100 5.42 4.67 5.62
N ILE A 101 5.07 5.97 5.63
CA ILE A 101 3.75 6.44 5.24
C ILE A 101 3.76 7.90 4.76
N GLU A 102 3.10 8.14 3.64
CA GLU A 102 2.94 9.46 3.03
C GLU A 102 1.47 9.71 2.66
N LEU A 103 1.05 10.97 2.73
CA LEU A 103 -0.25 11.40 2.22
C LEU A 103 -0.23 11.42 0.68
N GLN A 104 -1.33 11.03 0.05
CA GLN A 104 -1.53 11.17 -1.39
C GLN A 104 -1.94 12.58 -1.82
#